data_AF-A0A8S4AWJ5-F1
#
_entry.id   AF-A0A8S4AWJ5-F1
#
_cell.length_a   1.000
_cell.length_b   1.000
_cell.length_c   1.000
_cell.angle_alpha   90.00
_cell.angle_beta   90.00
_cell.angle_gamma   90.00
#
_symmetry.space_group_name_H-M   'P 1'
#
loop_
_entity.id
_entity.type
_entity.pdbx_description
1 polymer ?
#
loop_
_entity_poly.entity_id
_entity_poly.type
_entity_poly.pdbx_seq_one_letter_code
_entity_poly.pdbx_strand_id
1 'polypeptide(L)'
;MALLMEHQFRQLPADRQVETRPFLESVSYLPPFFDCLGSTIFAPMKADISGNITKIKAIYDTNPGRFKTLQMILEAEKDMHGGEWPKVGATVALMWLKRGLKFIQVFLQSLVDGEKDDNNPNLIRVNITKAYEISLRKYHGWFVQQLFKAALFAAPYKSDFLKALSKGRDVKEEECLEKIKKFLINFSATVDAIYDIFNKMNADLEYKV
;
A
#
# COMPACT_ATOMS: atom_id res chain seq x y z
N MET A 1 11.41 -11.21 7.67
CA MET A 1 9.96 -11.03 7.77
C MET A 1 9.41 -10.42 9.03
N ALA A 2 10.23 -9.98 9.98
CA ALA A 2 9.72 -9.26 11.15
C ALA A 2 8.78 -8.11 10.75
N LEU A 3 9.16 -7.34 9.72
CA LEU A 3 8.39 -6.20 9.24
C LEU A 3 6.96 -6.53 8.76
N LEU A 4 6.74 -7.68 8.11
CA LEU A 4 5.42 -8.06 7.59
C LEU A 4 4.64 -9.00 8.52
N MET A 5 5.33 -9.81 9.33
CA MET A 5 4.70 -10.82 10.17
C MET A 5 4.40 -10.35 11.59
N GLU A 6 5.09 -9.31 12.09
CA GLU A 6 4.80 -8.73 13.43
C GLU A 6 3.45 -7.97 13.44
N HIS A 7 2.99 -7.51 12.27
CA HIS A 7 1.81 -6.63 12.15
C HIS A 7 0.90 -7.06 11.01
N GLN A 8 0.26 -8.22 11.17
CA GLN A 8 -0.68 -8.74 10.18
C GLN A 8 -1.99 -7.94 10.16
N PHE A 9 -2.63 -7.90 9.00
CA PHE A 9 -3.99 -7.40 8.85
C PHE A 9 -4.97 -8.41 9.43
N ARG A 10 -6.03 -7.92 10.09
CA ARG A 10 -7.09 -8.77 10.63
C ARG A 10 -7.87 -9.42 9.48
N GLN A 11 -8.37 -10.63 9.72
CA GLN A 11 -9.35 -11.22 8.84
C GLN A 11 -10.59 -10.32 8.80
N LEU A 12 -11.13 -10.08 7.61
CA LEU A 12 -12.34 -9.29 7.48
C LEU A 12 -13.56 -10.04 8.02
N PRO A 13 -14.50 -9.34 8.67
CA PRO A 13 -15.81 -9.88 9.00
C PRO A 13 -16.62 -10.23 7.73
N ALA A 14 -17.73 -10.96 7.91
CA ALA A 14 -18.58 -11.40 6.80
C ALA A 14 -19.16 -10.24 5.97
N ASP A 15 -19.44 -9.09 6.62
CA ASP A 15 -19.91 -7.88 5.96
C ASP A 15 -18.77 -7.06 5.29
N ARG A 16 -17.53 -7.54 5.39
CA ARG A 16 -16.31 -6.96 4.82
C ARG A 16 -16.01 -5.53 5.27
N GLN A 17 -16.56 -5.09 6.41
CA GLN A 17 -16.22 -3.80 6.98
C GLN A 17 -14.77 -3.77 7.48
N VAL A 18 -14.07 -2.66 7.20
CA VAL A 18 -12.69 -2.44 7.64
C VAL A 18 -12.70 -1.50 8.85
N GLU A 19 -12.44 -2.03 10.04
CA GLU A 19 -12.31 -1.21 11.25
C GLU A 19 -11.09 -0.28 11.14
N THR A 20 -11.30 1.02 11.38
CA THR A 20 -10.29 2.05 11.15
C THR A 20 -9.06 1.86 12.05
N ARG A 21 -9.24 1.60 13.34
CA ARG A 21 -8.13 1.50 14.29
C ARG A 21 -7.21 0.31 13.99
N PRO A 22 -7.70 -0.93 13.87
CA PRO A 22 -6.85 -2.06 13.51
C PRO A 22 -6.17 -1.86 12.15
N PHE A 23 -6.87 -1.27 11.17
CA PHE A 23 -6.28 -0.94 9.88
C PHE A 23 -5.11 0.05 10.03
N LEU A 24 -5.31 1.15 10.77
CA LEU A 24 -4.27 2.16 11.03
C LEU A 24 -3.08 1.58 11.80
N GLU A 25 -3.35 0.72 12.79
CA GLU A 25 -2.32 -0.01 13.52
C GLU A 25 -1.48 -0.86 12.56
N SER A 26 -2.08 -1.74 11.76
CA SER A 26 -1.34 -2.60 10.82
C SER A 26 -0.61 -1.81 9.73
N VAL A 27 -1.28 -0.83 9.11
CA VAL A 27 -0.72 -0.09 7.96
C VAL A 27 0.43 0.84 8.37
N SER A 28 0.48 1.27 9.64
CA SER A 28 1.55 2.14 10.16
C SER A 28 2.95 1.49 10.14
N TYR A 29 3.02 0.16 9.99
CA TYR A 29 4.27 -0.59 9.89
C TYR A 29 4.74 -0.83 8.46
N LEU A 30 3.96 -0.41 7.45
CA LEU A 30 4.32 -0.54 6.05
C LEU A 30 5.29 0.54 5.52
N PRO A 31 5.35 1.79 6.00
CA PRO A 31 6.30 2.78 5.47
C PRO A 31 7.77 2.31 5.43
N PRO A 32 8.32 1.59 6.45
CA PRO A 32 9.69 1.09 6.38
C PRO A 32 9.91 -0.01 5.32
N PHE A 33 8.85 -0.55 4.69
CA PHE A 33 8.96 -1.40 3.50
C PHE A 33 9.76 -0.72 2.38
N PHE A 34 9.58 0.59 2.18
CA PHE A 34 10.27 1.34 1.14
C PHE A 34 11.75 1.50 1.43
N ASP A 35 12.19 1.41 2.68
CA ASP A 35 13.61 1.39 3.03
C ASP A 35 14.28 0.11 2.50
N CYS A 36 13.52 -1.00 2.37
CA CYS A 36 14.01 -2.26 1.80
C CYS A 36 14.21 -2.18 0.28
N LEU A 37 13.60 -1.20 -0.40
CA LEU A 37 13.80 -0.92 -1.82
C LEU A 37 14.93 0.10 -2.06
N GLY A 38 15.43 0.76 -1.02
CA GLY A 38 16.45 1.81 -1.12
C GLY A 38 16.01 3.09 -0.44
N SER A 39 16.52 3.31 0.77
CA SER A 39 16.10 4.39 1.68
C SER A 39 16.10 5.79 1.05
N THR A 40 17.11 6.15 0.24
CA THR A 40 17.22 7.50 -0.34
C THR A 40 16.29 7.70 -1.53
N ILE A 41 16.24 6.74 -2.46
CA ILE A 41 15.49 6.89 -3.71
C ILE A 41 13.98 6.75 -3.48
N PHE A 42 13.58 5.91 -2.53
CA PHE A 42 12.17 5.64 -2.22
C PHE A 42 11.63 6.45 -1.04
N ALA A 43 12.43 7.37 -0.46
CA ALA A 43 12.00 8.27 0.62
C ALA A 43 10.72 9.07 0.30
N PRO A 44 10.51 9.61 -0.93
CA PRO A 44 9.28 10.32 -1.25
C PRO A 44 8.03 9.44 -1.14
N MET A 45 8.10 8.17 -1.56
CA MET A 45 6.99 7.21 -1.43
C MET A 45 6.67 6.89 0.02
N LYS A 46 7.71 6.70 0.84
CA LYS A 46 7.56 6.50 2.28
C LYS A 46 6.88 7.69 2.95
N ALA A 47 7.29 8.91 2.60
CA ALA A 47 6.73 10.15 3.14
C ALA A 47 5.25 10.33 2.74
N ASP A 48 4.91 10.07 1.47
CA ASP A 48 3.53 10.16 0.99
C ASP A 48 2.58 9.20 1.73
N ILE A 49 2.94 7.92 1.84
CA ILE A 49 2.15 6.93 2.56
C ILE A 49 2.04 7.28 4.05
N SER A 50 3.14 7.70 4.69
CA SER A 50 3.13 8.11 6.10
C SER A 50 2.22 9.34 6.31
N GLY A 51 2.26 10.30 5.40
CA GLY A 51 1.41 11.49 5.43
C GLY A 51 -0.07 11.13 5.29
N ASN A 52 -0.41 10.21 4.39
CA ASN A 52 -1.79 9.74 4.22
C ASN A 52 -2.31 9.02 5.47
N ILE A 53 -1.50 8.12 6.07
CA ILE A 53 -1.83 7.45 7.33
C ILE A 53 -2.06 8.49 8.45
N THR A 54 -1.19 9.48 8.55
CA THR A 54 -1.30 10.56 9.54
C THR A 54 -2.59 11.35 9.41
N LYS A 55 -2.98 11.71 8.17
CA LYS A 55 -4.25 12.42 7.90
C LYS A 55 -5.48 11.61 8.30
N ILE A 56 -5.51 10.31 7.95
CA ILE A 56 -6.62 9.42 8.31
C ILE A 56 -6.70 9.26 9.83
N LYS A 57 -5.54 9.08 10.48
CA LYS A 57 -5.45 8.99 11.94
C LYS A 57 -5.94 10.27 12.63
N ALA A 58 -5.57 11.43 12.12
CA ALA A 58 -6.00 12.72 12.67
C ALA A 58 -7.53 12.85 12.68
N ILE A 59 -8.21 12.47 11.59
CA ILE A 59 -9.68 12.46 11.55
C ILE A 59 -10.25 11.42 12.51
N TYR A 60 -9.72 10.19 12.51
CA TYR A 60 -10.16 9.13 13.42
C TYR A 60 -10.11 9.55 14.89
N ASP A 61 -9.01 10.17 15.32
CA ASP A 61 -8.78 10.55 16.72
C ASP A 61 -9.75 11.65 17.20
N THR A 62 -10.40 12.40 16.30
CA THR A 62 -11.42 13.40 16.69
C THR A 62 -12.70 12.76 17.23
N ASN A 63 -13.09 11.60 16.71
CA ASN A 63 -14.26 10.85 17.19
C ASN A 63 -14.18 9.38 16.75
N PRO A 64 -13.46 8.53 17.51
CA PRO A 64 -13.30 7.11 17.19
C PRO A 64 -14.62 6.33 17.02
N GLY A 65 -15.70 6.77 17.68
CA GLY A 65 -17.02 6.16 17.56
C GLY A 65 -17.69 6.49 16.22
N ARG A 66 -17.63 7.76 15.79
CA ARG A 66 -18.13 8.21 14.49
C ARG A 66 -17.32 7.63 13.32
N PHE A 67 -16.03 7.42 13.52
CA PHE A 67 -15.10 6.94 12.49
C PHE A 67 -14.67 5.49 12.69
N LYS A 68 -15.57 4.64 13.20
CA LYS A 68 -15.27 3.25 13.57
C LYS A 68 -14.76 2.42 12.41
N THR A 69 -15.29 2.61 11.20
CA THR A 69 -14.85 1.93 9.99
C THR A 69 -14.44 2.91 8.90
N LEU A 70 -13.61 2.46 7.95
CA LEU A 70 -13.18 3.29 6.82
C LEU A 70 -14.35 3.79 5.98
N GLN A 71 -15.42 2.99 5.86
CA GLN A 71 -16.64 3.41 5.19
C GLN A 71 -17.31 4.58 5.93
N MET A 72 -17.41 4.50 7.26
CA MET A 72 -17.99 5.59 8.06
C MET A 72 -17.18 6.91 7.96
N ILE A 73 -15.86 6.83 7.72
CA ILE A 73 -15.05 8.04 7.41
C ILE A 73 -15.55 8.69 6.13
N LEU A 74 -15.67 7.92 5.05
CA LEU A 74 -16.11 8.46 3.76
C LEU A 74 -17.53 9.00 3.82
N GLU A 75 -18.44 8.31 4.52
CA GLU A 75 -19.83 8.74 4.69
C GLU A 75 -19.91 10.05 5.49
N ALA A 76 -19.22 10.13 6.62
CA ALA A 76 -19.21 11.32 7.45
C ALA A 76 -18.56 12.52 6.75
N GLU A 77 -17.45 12.33 6.02
CA GLU A 77 -16.81 13.42 5.27
C GLU A 77 -17.64 13.88 4.08
N LYS A 78 -18.39 12.97 3.43
CA LYS A 78 -19.33 13.34 2.37
C LYS A 78 -20.40 14.29 2.88
N ASP A 79 -20.97 14.00 4.04
CA ASP A 79 -21.98 14.86 4.68
C ASP A 79 -21.39 16.18 5.15
N MET A 80 -20.15 16.17 5.67
CA MET A 80 -19.48 17.37 6.20
C MET A 80 -19.03 18.35 5.11
N HIS A 81 -18.58 17.84 3.96
CA HIS A 81 -17.92 18.65 2.92
C HIS A 81 -18.76 18.86 1.66
N GLY A 82 -19.89 18.16 1.51
CA GLY A 82 -20.83 18.36 0.39
C GLY A 82 -20.13 18.33 -0.97
N GLY A 83 -20.20 19.43 -1.72
CA GLY A 83 -19.65 19.53 -3.07
C GLY A 83 -18.12 19.44 -3.19
N GLU A 84 -17.37 19.56 -2.10
CA GLU A 84 -15.90 19.40 -2.11
C GLU A 84 -15.47 17.94 -2.03
N TRP A 85 -16.35 17.06 -1.54
CA TRP A 85 -16.11 15.62 -1.46
C TRP A 85 -16.13 14.99 -2.88
N PRO A 86 -15.25 14.01 -3.21
CA PRO A 86 -14.33 13.27 -2.34
C PRO A 86 -12.90 13.84 -2.28
N LYS A 87 -12.62 15.02 -2.84
CA LYS A 87 -11.25 15.57 -2.95
C LYS A 87 -10.78 16.30 -1.67
N VAL A 88 -11.15 15.78 -0.50
CA VAL A 88 -10.93 16.44 0.79
C VAL A 88 -10.61 15.41 1.89
N GLY A 89 -9.95 15.88 2.95
CA GLY A 89 -9.84 15.16 4.23
C GLY A 89 -9.15 13.79 4.19
N ALA A 90 -9.63 12.88 5.03
CA ALA A 90 -9.19 11.50 5.11
C ALA A 90 -9.63 10.67 3.90
N THR A 91 -10.70 11.06 3.20
CA THR A 91 -11.17 10.40 1.97
C THR A 91 -10.11 10.49 0.89
N VAL A 92 -9.59 11.68 0.59
CA VAL A 92 -8.53 11.83 -0.42
C VAL A 92 -7.22 11.18 0.06
N ALA A 93 -6.92 11.23 1.36
CA ALA A 93 -5.75 10.55 1.93
C ALA A 93 -5.84 9.02 1.76
N LEU A 94 -6.99 8.42 2.07
CA LEU A 94 -7.22 6.99 1.91
C LEU A 94 -7.24 6.58 0.43
N MET A 95 -7.70 7.47 -0.46
CA MET A 95 -7.66 7.26 -1.91
C MET A 95 -6.23 7.09 -2.44
N TRP A 96 -5.29 7.91 -1.96
CA TRP A 96 -3.88 7.77 -2.33
C TRP A 96 -3.23 6.59 -1.61
N LEU A 97 -3.53 6.41 -0.32
CA LEU A 97 -3.03 5.27 0.46
C LEU A 97 -3.40 3.94 -0.20
N LYS A 98 -4.67 3.71 -0.58
CA LYS A 98 -5.10 2.43 -1.18
C LYS A 98 -4.35 2.10 -2.47
N ARG A 99 -3.93 3.11 -3.25
CA ARG A 99 -3.11 2.92 -4.46
C ARG A 99 -1.70 2.47 -4.11
N GLY A 100 -1.08 3.09 -3.11
CA GLY A 100 0.19 2.66 -2.54
C GLY A 100 0.14 1.25 -1.94
N LEU A 101 -0.97 0.89 -1.27
CA LEU A 101 -1.17 -0.47 -0.77
C LEU A 101 -1.35 -1.48 -1.92
N LYS A 102 -2.06 -1.11 -2.98
CA LYS A 102 -2.19 -1.95 -4.18
C LYS A 102 -0.84 -2.18 -4.86
N PHE A 103 0.03 -1.17 -4.89
CA PHE A 103 1.41 -1.34 -5.35
C PHE A 103 2.13 -2.42 -4.54
N ILE A 104 2.13 -2.34 -3.21
CA ILE A 104 2.77 -3.33 -2.33
C ILE A 104 2.15 -4.72 -2.57
N GLN A 105 0.82 -4.81 -2.68
CA GLN A 105 0.09 -6.06 -2.90
C GLN A 105 0.56 -6.75 -4.19
N VAL A 106 0.51 -6.03 -5.32
CA VAL A 106 0.86 -6.58 -6.63
C VAL A 106 2.35 -6.92 -6.71
N PHE A 107 3.21 -6.08 -6.16
CA PHE A 107 4.65 -6.31 -6.15
C PHE A 107 5.01 -7.58 -5.38
N LEU A 108 4.50 -7.72 -4.15
CA LEU A 108 4.76 -8.90 -3.32
C LEU A 108 4.13 -10.17 -3.91
N GLN A 109 2.92 -10.07 -4.47
CA GLN A 109 2.28 -11.21 -5.13
C GLN A 109 3.09 -11.68 -6.34
N SER A 110 3.57 -10.75 -7.17
CA SER A 110 4.42 -11.05 -8.33
C SER A 110 5.70 -11.80 -7.94
N LEU A 111 6.31 -11.48 -6.78
CA LEU A 111 7.45 -12.23 -6.25
C LEU A 111 7.06 -13.64 -5.80
N VAL A 112 5.93 -13.79 -5.10
CA VAL A 112 5.42 -15.10 -4.63
C VAL A 112 5.05 -16.00 -5.81
N ASP A 113 4.52 -15.45 -6.89
CA ASP A 113 4.15 -16.17 -8.11
C ASP A 113 5.38 -16.58 -8.94
N GLY A 114 6.58 -16.15 -8.54
CA GLY A 114 7.84 -16.49 -9.21
C GLY A 114 8.07 -15.72 -10.51
N GLU A 115 7.33 -14.64 -10.76
CA GLU A 115 7.52 -13.81 -11.94
C GLU A 115 8.90 -13.15 -11.92
N LYS A 116 9.64 -13.26 -13.02
CA LYS A 116 11.01 -12.76 -13.14
C LYS A 116 11.39 -12.55 -14.61
N ASP A 117 12.44 -11.76 -14.84
CA ASP A 117 13.17 -11.77 -16.10
C ASP A 117 14.15 -12.95 -16.09
N ASP A 118 13.99 -13.92 -16.99
CA ASP A 118 14.85 -15.11 -17.04
C ASP A 118 16.32 -14.77 -17.36
N ASN A 119 16.57 -13.63 -18.01
CA ASN A 119 17.94 -13.16 -18.28
C ASN A 119 18.57 -12.52 -17.03
N ASN A 120 17.74 -11.99 -16.11
CA ASN A 120 18.19 -11.28 -14.92
C ASN A 120 17.33 -11.68 -13.70
N PRO A 121 17.34 -12.96 -13.28
CA PRO A 121 16.37 -13.50 -12.32
C PRO A 121 16.53 -12.97 -10.89
N ASN A 122 17.64 -12.29 -10.59
CA ASN A 122 17.87 -11.62 -9.32
C ASN A 122 17.43 -10.14 -9.34
N LEU A 123 16.93 -9.60 -10.45
CA LEU A 123 16.34 -8.25 -10.49
C LEU A 123 14.84 -8.31 -10.22
N ILE A 124 14.33 -7.35 -9.45
CA ILE A 124 12.89 -7.20 -9.14
C ILE A 124 12.20 -6.12 -9.98
N ARG A 125 12.86 -5.62 -11.03
CA ARG A 125 12.39 -4.50 -11.86
C ARG A 125 11.08 -4.83 -12.59
N VAL A 126 10.93 -6.06 -13.07
CA VAL A 126 9.68 -6.51 -13.73
C VAL A 126 8.51 -6.50 -12.75
N ASN A 127 8.72 -6.95 -11.51
CA ASN A 127 7.71 -7.00 -10.46
C ASN A 127 7.28 -5.58 -10.04
N ILE A 128 8.26 -4.69 -9.83
CA ILE A 128 8.01 -3.26 -9.50
C ILE A 128 7.28 -2.55 -10.64
N THR A 129 7.67 -2.81 -11.89
CA THR A 129 7.02 -2.22 -13.07
C THR A 129 5.57 -2.67 -13.17
N LYS A 130 5.29 -3.97 -13.07
CA LYS A 130 3.93 -4.52 -13.06
C LYS A 130 3.08 -3.88 -11.95
N ALA A 131 3.62 -3.80 -10.75
CA ALA A 131 2.94 -3.17 -9.62
C ALA A 131 2.59 -1.71 -9.90
N TYR A 132 3.54 -0.93 -10.44
CA TYR A 132 3.32 0.46 -10.80
C TYR A 132 2.24 0.65 -11.86
N GLU A 133 2.28 -0.17 -12.93
CA GLU A 133 1.33 -0.08 -14.02
C GLU A 133 -0.11 -0.33 -13.58
N ILE A 134 -0.31 -1.31 -12.70
CA ILE A 134 -1.64 -1.68 -12.20
C ILE A 134 -2.18 -0.67 -11.18
N SER A 135 -1.30 -0.11 -10.34
CA SER A 135 -1.74 0.65 -9.15
C SER A 135 -1.66 2.17 -9.28
N LEU A 136 -0.64 2.71 -9.93
CA LEU A 136 -0.25 4.13 -9.83
C LEU A 136 -0.15 4.83 -11.18
N ARG A 137 0.32 4.15 -12.23
CA ARG A 137 0.66 4.76 -13.53
C ARG A 137 -0.44 5.66 -14.10
N LYS A 138 -1.71 5.24 -14.02
CA LYS A 138 -2.84 6.02 -14.55
C LYS A 138 -3.06 7.36 -13.85
N TYR A 139 -2.59 7.50 -12.62
CA TYR A 139 -2.72 8.71 -11.80
C TYR A 139 -1.46 9.59 -11.82
N HIS A 140 -0.45 9.22 -12.59
CA HIS A 140 0.79 9.99 -12.74
C HIS A 140 0.85 10.63 -14.12
N GLY A 141 1.15 11.92 -14.16
CA GLY A 141 1.48 12.67 -15.36
C GLY A 141 2.83 12.24 -15.93
N TRP A 142 3.17 12.79 -17.10
CA TRP A 142 4.39 12.43 -17.83
C TRP A 142 5.64 12.57 -16.96
N PHE A 143 5.76 13.68 -16.21
CA PHE A 143 6.94 13.96 -15.39
C PHE A 143 7.16 12.90 -14.30
N VAL A 144 6.13 12.58 -13.52
CA VAL A 144 6.21 11.57 -12.46
C VAL A 144 6.47 10.17 -13.03
N GLN A 145 5.91 9.84 -14.20
CA GLN A 145 6.23 8.58 -14.89
C GLN A 145 7.70 8.47 -15.29
N GLN A 146 8.36 9.56 -15.70
CA GLN A 146 9.79 9.53 -16.01
C GLN A 146 10.65 9.41 -14.75
N LEU A 147 10.27 10.10 -13.66
CA LEU A 147 10.93 9.92 -12.36
C LEU A 147 10.86 8.47 -11.88
N PHE A 148 9.71 7.81 -12.02
CA PHE A 148 9.57 6.39 -11.69
C PHE A 148 10.53 5.51 -12.50
N LYS A 149 10.62 5.71 -13.83
CA LYS A 149 11.56 4.95 -14.67
C LYS A 149 13.01 5.15 -14.26
N ALA A 150 13.40 6.37 -13.89
CA ALA A 150 14.74 6.65 -13.39
C ALA A 150 14.99 5.95 -12.05
N ALA A 151 14.04 6.01 -11.11
CA ALA A 151 14.13 5.35 -9.81
C ALA A 151 14.23 3.82 -9.92
N LEU A 152 13.62 3.21 -10.94
CA LEU A 152 13.64 1.76 -11.18
C LEU A 152 15.07 1.20 -11.33
N PHE A 153 16.01 2.00 -11.84
CA PHE A 153 17.40 1.56 -11.97
C PHE A 153 18.09 1.35 -10.63
N ALA A 154 17.63 2.04 -9.58
CA ALA A 154 18.13 1.92 -8.22
C ALA A 154 17.41 0.84 -7.39
N ALA A 155 16.46 0.10 -7.98
CA ALA A 155 15.85 -1.04 -7.31
C ALA A 155 16.91 -2.09 -6.96
N PRO A 156 16.84 -2.70 -5.76
CA PRO A 156 17.84 -3.65 -5.29
C PRO A 156 17.74 -4.98 -6.03
N TYR A 157 18.70 -5.87 -5.78
CA TYR A 157 18.52 -7.27 -6.12
C TYR A 157 17.42 -7.90 -5.25
N LYS A 158 16.78 -8.95 -5.76
CA LYS A 158 15.78 -9.75 -5.05
C LYS A 158 16.36 -10.27 -3.75
N SER A 159 17.55 -10.87 -3.80
CA SER A 159 18.26 -11.35 -2.59
C SER A 159 18.41 -10.28 -1.52
N ASP A 160 18.80 -9.06 -1.90
CA ASP A 160 19.03 -7.96 -0.96
C ASP A 160 17.72 -7.43 -0.39
N PHE A 161 16.67 -7.33 -1.21
CA PHE A 161 15.33 -6.98 -0.78
C PHE A 161 14.77 -7.99 0.24
N LEU A 162 14.86 -9.30 -0.04
CA LEU A 162 14.37 -10.34 0.86
C LEU A 162 15.17 -10.39 2.17
N LYS A 163 16.49 -10.13 2.11
CA LYS A 163 17.35 -9.97 3.29
C LYS A 163 16.96 -8.74 4.12
N ALA A 164 16.69 -7.61 3.47
CA ALA A 164 16.23 -6.38 4.12
C ALA A 164 14.87 -6.57 4.82
N LEU A 165 13.90 -7.23 4.16
CA LEU A 165 12.64 -7.64 4.78
C LEU A 165 12.84 -8.55 6.00
N SER A 166 13.96 -9.26 6.06
CA SER A 166 14.40 -10.10 7.18
C SER A 166 15.19 -9.39 8.27
N LYS A 167 15.27 -8.06 8.22
CA LYS A 167 16.06 -7.22 9.14
C LYS A 167 17.52 -7.71 9.19
N GLY A 168 18.05 -8.10 8.02
CA GLY A 168 19.43 -8.58 7.87
C GLY A 168 19.67 -10.04 8.26
N ARG A 169 18.67 -10.75 8.82
CA ARG A 169 18.79 -12.18 9.13
C ARG A 169 18.92 -13.00 7.85
N ASP A 170 19.80 -13.99 7.90
CA ASP A 170 19.93 -14.99 6.84
C ASP A 170 18.75 -15.96 6.93
N VAL A 171 17.84 -15.85 5.98
CA VAL A 171 16.59 -16.63 5.90
C VAL A 171 16.49 -17.13 4.48
N LYS A 172 16.19 -18.43 4.31
CA LYS A 172 16.00 -19.02 2.98
C LYS A 172 14.92 -18.26 2.19
N GLU A 173 15.14 -18.08 0.89
CA GLU A 173 14.21 -17.37 0.01
C GLU A 173 12.80 -17.98 0.10
N GLU A 174 12.69 -19.31 0.10
CA GLU A 174 11.41 -20.01 0.16
C GLU A 174 10.65 -19.72 1.46
N GLU A 175 11.35 -19.69 2.60
CA GLU A 175 10.75 -19.34 3.89
C GLU A 175 10.30 -17.88 3.92
N CYS A 176 11.07 -17.02 3.26
CA CYS A 176 10.74 -15.62 3.09
C CYS A 176 9.45 -15.44 2.26
N LEU A 177 9.36 -16.09 1.10
CA LEU A 177 8.20 -16.05 0.21
C LEU A 177 6.96 -16.66 0.86
N GLU A 178 7.07 -17.76 1.62
CA GLU A 178 5.95 -18.35 2.36
C GLU A 178 5.36 -17.38 3.39
N LYS A 179 6.21 -16.61 4.07
CA LYS A 179 5.75 -15.58 5.01
C LYS A 179 5.11 -14.39 4.30
N ILE A 180 5.62 -13.98 3.14
CA ILE A 180 4.99 -12.97 2.29
C ILE A 180 3.60 -13.44 1.85
N LYS A 181 3.48 -14.69 1.39
CA LYS A 181 2.20 -15.30 1.01
C LYS A 181 1.18 -15.27 2.14
N LYS A 182 1.60 -15.60 3.37
CA LYS A 182 0.74 -15.51 4.56
C LYS A 182 0.28 -14.08 4.86
N PHE A 183 1.18 -13.09 4.76
CA PHE A 183 0.84 -11.68 4.91
C PHE A 183 -0.20 -11.23 3.86
N LEU A 184 -0.03 -11.67 2.61
CA LEU A 184 -0.88 -11.28 1.48
C LEU A 184 -2.34 -11.72 1.61
N ILE A 185 -2.67 -12.73 2.43
CA ILE A 185 -4.04 -13.24 2.57
C ILE A 185 -4.98 -12.12 3.05
N ASN A 186 -4.78 -11.63 4.28
CA ASN A 186 -5.65 -10.61 4.87
C ASN A 186 -5.33 -9.22 4.31
N PHE A 187 -4.08 -8.97 3.91
CA PHE A 187 -3.71 -7.70 3.28
C PHE A 187 -4.46 -7.49 1.97
N SER A 188 -4.45 -8.48 1.07
CA SER A 188 -5.17 -8.39 -0.21
C SER A 188 -6.67 -8.22 0.00
N ALA A 189 -7.28 -9.03 0.89
CA ALA A 189 -8.69 -8.92 1.19
C ALA A 189 -9.07 -7.52 1.71
N THR A 190 -8.24 -6.94 2.57
CA THR A 190 -8.43 -5.58 3.10
C THR A 190 -8.31 -4.52 2.00
N VAL A 191 -7.25 -4.59 1.17
CA VAL A 191 -7.07 -3.66 0.06
C VAL A 191 -8.25 -3.72 -0.90
N ASP A 192 -8.69 -4.91 -1.29
CA ASP A 192 -9.81 -5.08 -2.21
C ASP A 192 -11.12 -4.57 -1.60
N ALA A 193 -11.37 -4.77 -0.28
CA ALA A 193 -12.50 -4.17 0.41
C ALA A 193 -12.47 -2.63 0.40
N ILE A 194 -11.30 -2.01 0.52
CA ILE A 194 -11.18 -0.55 0.41
C ILE A 194 -11.52 -0.08 -1.01
N TYR A 195 -11.05 -0.77 -2.04
CA TYR A 195 -11.45 -0.46 -3.41
C TYR A 195 -12.96 -0.62 -3.62
N ASP A 196 -13.59 -1.65 -3.06
CA ASP A 196 -15.04 -1.86 -3.11
C ASP A 196 -15.80 -0.70 -2.43
N ILE A 197 -15.32 -0.19 -1.29
CA ILE A 197 -15.91 0.99 -0.62
C ILE A 197 -15.84 2.20 -1.56
N PHE A 198 -14.68 2.50 -2.13
CA PHE A 198 -14.49 3.64 -3.03
C PHE A 198 -15.38 3.56 -4.28
N ASN A 199 -15.51 2.37 -4.86
CA ASN A 199 -16.37 2.13 -6.03
C ASN A 199 -17.84 2.35 -5.67
N LYS A 200 -18.33 1.73 -4.58
CA LYS A 200 -19.74 1.86 -4.14
C LYS A 200 -20.12 3.30 -3.80
N MET A 201 -19.18 4.05 -3.25
CA MET A 201 -19.43 5.44 -2.85
C MET A 201 -19.20 6.45 -3.99
N ASN A 202 -18.66 6.02 -5.13
CA ASN A 202 -18.20 6.91 -6.21
C ASN A 202 -17.15 7.94 -5.71
N ALA A 203 -16.18 7.47 -4.91
CA ALA A 203 -15.18 8.29 -4.25
C ALA A 203 -13.80 8.29 -4.94
N ASP A 204 -13.60 7.51 -6.02
CA ASP A 204 -12.30 7.38 -6.69
C ASP A 204 -12.14 8.44 -7.80
N LEU A 205 -11.14 9.30 -7.65
CA LEU A 205 -10.87 10.39 -8.60
C LEU A 205 -9.72 10.04 -9.55
N GLU A 206 -9.88 10.36 -10.84
CA GLU A 206 -8.90 9.99 -11.87
C GLU A 206 -7.91 11.10 -12.25
N TYR A 207 -7.79 12.14 -11.42
CA TYR A 207 -6.83 13.21 -11.70
C TYR A 207 -5.39 12.71 -11.61
N LYS A 208 -4.51 13.35 -12.41
CA LYS A 208 -3.08 13.03 -12.45
C LYS A 208 -2.26 14.01 -11.63
N VAL A 209 -1.20 13.51 -10.98
CA VAL A 209 -0.14 14.29 -10.33
C VAL A 209 1.15 14.25 -11.14
#